data_AF-A0A645HM53-F1
#
_entry.id   AF-A0A645HM53-F1
#
_cell.length_a   1.000
_cell.length_b   1.000
_cell.length_c   1.000
_cell.angle_alpha   90.00
_cell.angle_beta   90.00
_cell.angle_gamma   90.00
#
_symmetry.space_group_name_H-M   'P 1'
#
loop_
_entity.id
_entity.type
_entity.pdbx_description
1 polymer ?
#
loop_
_entity_poly.entity_id
_entity_poly.type
_entity_poly.pdbx_seq_one_letter_code
_entity_poly.pdbx_strand_id
1 'polypeptide(L)'
;MDMKECIKKVNEFDVLTCGISPSNTSVLLESKKFRDAIESLKGDYDYIFIDSPPLGRLNDAAILARYSDGTIIVNASESIDQQMAKVTKDKLEKVNANIIGVVLNKFKSDDHKYYKYYGYYEEGNKKSFFKRKRR
;
A
#
# COMPACT_ATOMS: atom_id res chain seq x y z
N MET A 1 4.79 -20.06 -24.08
CA MET A 1 3.62 -19.83 -23.22
C MET A 1 3.34 -18.36 -23.26
N ASP A 2 2.18 -18.02 -23.80
CA ASP A 2 1.70 -16.65 -23.83
C ASP A 2 1.25 -16.27 -22.41
N MET A 3 1.52 -15.04 -21.97
CA MET A 3 1.12 -14.58 -20.65
C MET A 3 -0.40 -14.60 -20.48
N LYS A 4 -1.15 -14.36 -21.58
CA LYS A 4 -2.61 -14.37 -21.55
C LYS A 4 -3.19 -15.74 -21.16
N GLU A 5 -2.48 -16.84 -21.46
CA GLU A 5 -2.88 -18.20 -21.06
C GLU A 5 -2.74 -18.44 -19.55
N CYS A 6 -1.93 -17.65 -18.85
CA CYS A 6 -1.71 -17.76 -17.41
C CYS A 6 -2.72 -16.96 -16.58
N ILE A 7 -3.50 -16.08 -17.22
CA ILE A 7 -4.47 -15.22 -16.55
C ILE A 7 -5.75 -16.02 -16.28
N LYS A 8 -6.25 -15.94 -15.04
CA LYS A 8 -7.47 -16.62 -14.61
C LYS A 8 -8.50 -15.62 -14.13
N LYS A 9 -9.74 -15.79 -14.56
CA LYS A 9 -10.87 -14.98 -14.10
C LYS A 9 -11.36 -15.45 -12.73
N VAL A 10 -11.48 -14.51 -11.79
CA VAL A 10 -12.00 -14.69 -10.43
C VAL A 10 -13.03 -13.57 -10.17
N ASN A 11 -14.31 -13.91 -10.24
CA ASN A 11 -15.41 -12.93 -10.23
C ASN A 11 -15.21 -11.88 -11.33
N GLU A 12 -15.18 -10.61 -10.95
CA GLU A 12 -14.97 -9.44 -11.82
C GLU A 12 -13.48 -9.11 -12.02
N PHE A 13 -12.56 -9.90 -11.48
CA PHE A 13 -11.11 -9.65 -11.56
C PHE A 13 -10.40 -10.72 -12.38
N ASP A 14 -9.42 -10.29 -13.16
CA ASP A 14 -8.44 -11.18 -13.75
C ASP A 14 -7.20 -11.26 -12.85
N VAL A 15 -6.71 -12.48 -12.63
CA VAL A 15 -5.64 -12.78 -11.68
C VAL A 15 -4.53 -13.54 -12.39
N LEU A 16 -3.32 -12.97 -12.35
CA LEU A 16 -2.09 -13.65 -12.72
C LEU A 16 -1.35 -14.11 -11.46
N THR A 17 -1.24 -15.42 -11.25
CA THR A 17 -0.55 -15.98 -10.08
C THR A 17 0.96 -16.05 -10.29
N CYS A 18 1.74 -16.25 -9.22
CA CYS A 18 3.21 -16.27 -9.27
C CYS A 18 3.81 -17.42 -10.11
N GLY A 19 3.01 -18.42 -10.48
CA GLY A 19 3.47 -19.57 -11.23
C GLY A 19 4.50 -20.41 -10.46
N ILE A 20 5.50 -20.93 -11.17
CA ILE A 20 6.59 -21.73 -10.57
C ILE A 20 7.61 -20.77 -9.95
N SER A 21 7.94 -20.97 -8.68
CA SER A 21 8.92 -20.14 -7.98
C SER A 21 10.28 -20.19 -8.69
N PRO A 22 10.81 -19.06 -9.17
CA PRO A 22 12.13 -19.02 -9.78
C PRO A 22 13.23 -19.18 -8.72
N SER A 23 14.43 -19.56 -9.15
CA SER A 23 15.62 -19.61 -8.27
C SER A 23 16.04 -18.22 -7.79
N ASN A 24 15.83 -17.19 -8.61
CA ASN A 24 16.09 -15.79 -8.27
C ASN A 24 14.99 -14.89 -8.87
N THR A 25 14.17 -14.32 -8.00
CA THR A 25 13.05 -13.43 -8.38
C THR A 25 13.53 -12.11 -8.97
N SER A 26 14.60 -11.52 -8.44
CA SER A 26 15.08 -10.22 -8.89
C SER A 26 15.52 -10.24 -10.37
N VAL A 27 16.21 -11.29 -10.81
CA VAL A 27 16.60 -11.45 -12.23
C VAL A 27 15.38 -11.51 -13.15
N LEU A 28 14.32 -12.20 -12.72
CA LEU A 28 13.08 -12.29 -13.49
C LEU A 28 12.38 -10.93 -13.59
N LEU A 29 12.28 -10.20 -12.47
CA LEU A 29 11.63 -8.88 -12.39
C LEU A 29 12.41 -7.78 -13.13
N GLU A 30 13.73 -7.91 -13.23
CA GLU A 30 14.59 -6.99 -14.00
C GLU A 30 14.68 -7.34 -15.49
N SER A 31 14.17 -8.51 -15.89
CA SER A 31 14.26 -8.97 -17.27
C SER A 31 13.46 -8.10 -18.23
N LYS A 32 13.95 -8.01 -19.48
CA LYS A 32 13.20 -7.38 -20.58
C LYS A 32 11.81 -8.00 -20.75
N LYS A 33 11.71 -9.32 -20.58
CA LYS A 33 10.44 -10.06 -20.72
C LYS A 33 9.39 -9.59 -19.71
N PHE A 34 9.79 -9.32 -18.46
CA PHE A 34 8.87 -8.79 -17.45
C PHE A 34 8.42 -7.36 -17.79
N ARG A 35 9.33 -6.51 -18.25
CA ARG A 35 8.99 -5.16 -18.72
C ARG A 35 7.99 -5.18 -19.87
N ASP A 36 8.27 -5.98 -20.90
CA ASP A 36 7.40 -6.12 -22.08
C ASP A 36 6.02 -6.67 -21.68
N ALA A 37 5.97 -7.58 -20.70
CA ALA A 37 4.74 -8.12 -20.13
C ALA A 37 3.90 -7.04 -19.44
N ILE A 38 4.49 -6.22 -18.56
CA ILE A 38 3.78 -5.14 -17.88
C ILE A 38 3.25 -4.11 -18.89
N GLU A 39 4.04 -3.73 -19.89
CA GLU A 39 3.58 -2.77 -20.91
C GLU A 39 2.44 -3.32 -21.78
N SER A 40 2.44 -4.62 -22.07
CA SER A 40 1.30 -5.27 -22.73
C SER A 40 0.04 -5.21 -21.87
N LEU A 41 0.14 -5.51 -20.57
CA LEU A 41 -1.00 -5.48 -19.65
C LEU A 41 -1.60 -4.07 -19.49
N LYS A 42 -0.76 -3.03 -19.52
CA LYS A 42 -1.24 -1.63 -19.45
C LYS A 42 -2.19 -1.25 -20.59
N GLY A 43 -2.10 -1.93 -21.74
CA GLY A 43 -3.04 -1.73 -22.85
C GLY A 43 -4.37 -2.47 -22.68
N ASP A 44 -4.42 -3.49 -21.83
CA ASP A 44 -5.57 -4.39 -21.66
C ASP A 44 -6.40 -4.06 -20.40
N TYR A 45 -5.85 -3.34 -19.41
CA TYR A 45 -6.49 -3.10 -18.11
C TYR A 45 -6.43 -1.63 -17.68
N ASP A 46 -7.53 -1.12 -17.11
CA ASP A 46 -7.57 0.22 -16.50
C ASP A 46 -6.76 0.31 -15.20
N TYR A 47 -6.74 -0.77 -14.41
CA TYR A 47 -6.04 -0.86 -13.14
C TYR A 47 -5.30 -2.19 -13.00
N ILE A 48 -4.03 -2.12 -12.61
CA ILE A 48 -3.19 -3.30 -12.35
C ILE A 48 -2.67 -3.20 -10.92
N PHE A 49 -3.03 -4.18 -10.09
CA PHE A 49 -2.51 -4.31 -8.73
C PHE A 49 -1.40 -5.35 -8.71
N ILE A 50 -0.23 -4.96 -8.22
CA ILE A 50 0.94 -5.83 -8.11
C ILE A 50 1.19 -6.10 -6.62
N ASP A 51 0.96 -7.34 -6.19
CA ASP A 51 1.35 -7.78 -4.84
C ASP A 51 2.86 -8.05 -4.79
N SER A 52 3.49 -7.73 -3.66
CA SER A 52 4.94 -7.82 -3.50
C SER A 52 5.34 -8.35 -2.13
N PRO A 53 6.47 -9.07 -2.02
CA PRO A 53 6.97 -9.52 -0.72
C PRO A 53 7.42 -8.34 0.15
N PRO A 54 7.53 -8.51 1.48
CA PRO A 54 7.97 -7.44 2.38
C PRO A 54 9.36 -6.90 2.02
N LEU A 55 9.45 -5.58 1.88
CA LEU A 55 10.64 -4.84 1.44
C LEU A 55 11.83 -4.88 2.45
N GLY A 56 11.63 -5.51 3.62
CA GLY A 56 12.65 -5.67 4.66
C GLY A 56 13.84 -6.53 4.21
N ARG A 57 13.59 -7.76 3.77
CA ARG A 57 14.64 -8.76 3.44
C ARG A 57 14.90 -8.89 1.93
N LEU A 58 13.89 -8.62 1.11
CA LEU A 58 13.96 -8.75 -0.35
C LEU A 58 13.80 -7.38 -1.00
N ASN A 59 14.43 -7.18 -2.15
CA ASN A 59 14.33 -5.93 -2.92
C ASN A 59 13.25 -5.98 -4.00
N ASP A 60 12.52 -7.09 -4.13
CA ASP A 60 11.54 -7.31 -5.20
C ASP A 60 10.47 -6.21 -5.24
N ALA A 61 9.95 -5.80 -4.08
CA ALA A 61 9.00 -4.69 -3.99
C ALA A 61 9.58 -3.35 -4.50
N ALA A 62 10.87 -3.09 -4.28
CA ALA A 62 11.53 -1.89 -4.81
C ALA A 62 11.74 -1.98 -6.33
N ILE A 63 12.02 -3.17 -6.87
CA ILE A 63 12.10 -3.39 -8.32
C ILE A 63 10.72 -3.19 -8.96
N LEU A 64 9.68 -3.78 -8.37
CA LEU A 64 8.29 -3.67 -8.83
C LEU A 64 7.79 -2.22 -8.82
N ALA A 65 8.16 -1.43 -7.81
CA ALA A 65 7.76 -0.03 -7.71
C ALA A 65 8.19 0.82 -8.92
N ARG A 66 9.26 0.42 -9.64
CA ARG A 66 9.72 1.10 -10.86
C ARG A 66 8.78 0.91 -12.06
N TYR A 67 7.89 -0.07 -11.99
CA TYR A 67 6.92 -0.39 -13.03
C TYR A 67 5.50 0.10 -12.69
N SER A 68 5.31 0.67 -11.50
CA SER A 68 4.02 1.17 -10.99
C SER A 68 3.95 2.69 -11.01
N ASP A 69 2.78 3.25 -11.29
CA ASP A 69 2.53 4.70 -11.21
C ASP A 69 2.41 5.19 -9.75
N GLY A 70 2.08 4.29 -8.82
CA GLY A 70 1.95 4.58 -7.40
C GLY A 70 2.19 3.34 -6.54
N THR A 71 2.77 3.56 -5.35
CA THR A 71 3.08 2.53 -4.37
C THR A 71 2.40 2.84 -3.05
N ILE A 72 1.71 1.85 -2.47
CA ILE A 72 1.10 1.92 -1.14
C ILE A 72 1.91 1.05 -0.19
N ILE A 73 2.29 1.60 0.97
CA ILE A 73 2.94 0.83 2.03
C ILE A 73 1.87 0.29 2.96
N VAL A 74 1.87 -1.02 3.21
CA VAL A 74 0.95 -1.65 4.16
C VAL A 74 1.71 -2.03 5.44
N ASN A 75 1.43 -1.33 6.53
CA ASN A 75 2.07 -1.57 7.83
C ASN A 75 1.10 -2.27 8.78
N ALA A 76 1.52 -3.41 9.34
CA ALA A 76 0.77 -4.05 10.42
C ALA A 76 1.01 -3.29 11.74
N SER A 77 -0.07 -2.81 12.35
CA SER A 77 -0.05 -2.17 13.66
C SER A 77 0.56 -3.10 14.71
N GLU A 78 1.29 -2.51 15.66
CA GLU A 78 2.00 -3.19 16.77
C GLU A 78 3.09 -4.19 16.36
N SER A 79 3.17 -4.58 15.08
CA SER A 79 4.14 -5.56 14.57
C SER A 79 5.34 -4.92 13.88
N ILE A 80 5.19 -3.66 13.44
CA ILE A 80 6.21 -2.90 12.73
C ILE A 80 6.54 -1.67 13.57
N ASP A 81 7.81 -1.54 13.97
CA ASP A 81 8.28 -0.35 14.66
C ASP A 81 8.54 0.82 13.68
N GLN A 82 8.72 2.01 14.25
CA GLN A 82 8.95 3.23 13.46
C GLN A 82 10.24 3.17 12.64
N GLN A 83 11.27 2.45 13.11
CA GLN A 83 12.55 2.35 12.40
C GLN A 83 12.40 1.50 11.14
N MET A 84 11.73 0.35 11.23
CA MET A 84 11.46 -0.53 10.09
C MET A 84 10.55 0.15 9.06
N ALA A 85 9.55 0.91 9.50
CA ALA A 85 8.73 1.72 8.61
C ALA A 85 9.56 2.78 7.87
N LYS A 86 10.48 3.46 8.58
CA LYS A 86 11.40 4.44 7.99
C LYS A 86 12.35 3.81 6.98
N VAL A 87 12.97 2.67 7.32
CA VAL A 87 13.83 1.92 6.40
C VAL A 87 13.09 1.51 5.13
N THR A 88 11.83 1.11 5.25
CA THR A 88 10.98 0.75 4.10
C THR A 88 10.75 1.96 3.19
N LYS A 89 10.37 3.11 3.78
CA LYS A 89 10.21 4.38 3.08
C LYS A 89 11.52 4.78 2.37
N ASP A 90 12.64 4.80 3.09
CA ASP A 90 13.93 5.23 2.56
C ASP A 90 14.40 4.36 1.37
N LYS A 91 14.14 3.03 1.43
CA LYS A 91 14.47 2.13 0.31
C LYS A 91 13.59 2.38 -0.93
N LEU A 92 12.30 2.67 -0.74
CA LEU A 92 11.40 3.05 -1.84
C LEU A 92 11.77 4.41 -2.43
N GLU A 93 12.13 5.39 -1.59
CA GLU A 93 12.59 6.70 -2.05
C GLU A 93 13.91 6.61 -2.83
N LYS A 94 14.83 5.70 -2.45
CA LYS A 94 16.08 5.46 -3.20
C LYS A 94 15.85 4.97 -4.63
N VAL A 95 14.73 4.31 -4.91
CA VAL A 95 14.36 3.87 -6.27
C VAL A 95 13.39 4.84 -6.95
N ASN A 96 13.17 6.02 -6.36
CA ASN A 96 12.22 7.04 -6.80
C ASN A 96 10.78 6.50 -6.94
N ALA A 97 10.38 5.58 -6.07
CA ALA A 97 9.00 5.11 -6.05
C ALA A 97 8.04 6.25 -5.65
N ASN A 98 6.93 6.38 -6.37
CA ASN A 98 5.88 7.32 -6.02
C ASN A 98 5.02 6.77 -4.88
N ILE A 99 5.37 7.08 -3.63
CA ILE A 99 4.61 6.62 -2.47
C ILE A 99 3.34 7.45 -2.33
N ILE A 100 2.19 6.88 -2.70
CA ILE A 100 0.90 7.59 -2.71
C ILE A 100 0.16 7.52 -1.37
N GLY A 101 0.62 6.67 -0.44
CA GLY A 101 0.02 6.56 0.88
C GLY A 101 0.50 5.37 1.69
N VAL A 102 -0.04 5.29 2.91
CA VAL A 102 0.24 4.20 3.86
C VAL A 102 -1.09 3.67 4.39
N VAL A 103 -1.23 2.35 4.45
CA VAL A 103 -2.34 1.66 5.09
C VAL A 103 -1.85 1.08 6.42
N LEU A 104 -2.43 1.53 7.53
CA LEU A 104 -2.24 0.90 8.83
C LEU A 104 -3.23 -0.25 8.98
N ASN A 105 -2.75 -1.48 8.82
CA ASN A 105 -3.54 -2.70 8.92
C ASN A 105 -3.46 -3.31 10.34
N LYS A 106 -4.39 -4.19 10.70
CA LYS A 106 -4.44 -4.89 12.00
C LYS A 106 -4.49 -3.97 13.22
N PHE A 107 -4.91 -2.71 13.04
CA PHE A 107 -5.11 -1.79 14.15
C PHE A 107 -6.23 -2.30 15.06
N LYS A 108 -5.94 -2.49 16.34
CA LYS A 108 -6.95 -2.78 17.35
C LYS A 108 -7.38 -1.47 17.98
N SER A 109 -8.61 -1.07 17.73
CA SER A 109 -9.24 0.01 18.48
C SER A 109 -9.66 -0.54 19.84
N ASP A 110 -8.87 -0.29 20.88
CA ASP A 110 -9.38 -0.43 22.26
C ASP A 110 -10.42 0.69 22.48
N ASP A 111 -11.68 0.39 22.19
CA ASP A 111 -12.80 1.33 22.09
C ASP A 111 -13.05 2.18 23.35
N HIS A 112 -12.51 1.80 24.50
CA HIS A 112 -12.81 2.49 25.76
C HIS A 112 -11.96 3.74 26.04
N LYS A 113 -10.80 3.91 25.42
CA LYS A 113 -9.95 5.11 25.65
C LYS A 113 -10.05 6.15 24.53
N TYR A 114 -10.22 5.71 23.29
CA TYR A 114 -10.24 6.62 22.13
C TYR A 114 -11.53 7.46 22.07
N TYR A 115 -12.70 6.86 22.36
CA TYR A 115 -13.97 7.59 22.49
C TYR A 115 -13.98 8.59 23.64
N LYS A 116 -13.27 8.30 24.75
CA LYS A 116 -13.21 9.20 25.91
C LYS A 116 -12.40 10.46 25.62
N TYR A 117 -11.40 10.38 24.74
CA TYR A 117 -10.60 11.53 24.33
C TYR A 117 -11.37 12.46 23.39
N TYR A 118 -12.16 11.92 22.46
CA TYR A 118 -13.00 12.72 21.56
C TYR A 118 -14.25 13.30 22.25
N GLY A 119 -14.86 12.58 23.21
CA GLY A 119 -15.99 13.11 23.99
C GLY A 119 -15.64 14.36 24.82
N TYR A 120 -14.39 14.48 25.27
CA TYR A 120 -13.91 15.69 25.98
C TYR A 120 -13.78 16.93 25.09
N TYR A 121 -13.56 16.75 23.78
CA TYR A 121 -13.52 17.88 22.83
C TYR A 121 -14.92 18.32 22.41
N GLU A 122 -15.93 17.44 22.44
CA GLU A 122 -17.32 17.83 22.16
C GLU A 122 -18.01 18.51 23.37
N GLU A 123 -17.69 18.13 24.60
CA GLU A 123 -18.27 18.78 25.79
C GLU A 123 -17.70 20.18 26.10
N GLY A 124 -16.55 20.54 25.52
CA GLY A 124 -15.90 21.84 25.74
C GLY A 124 -16.56 23.05 25.05
N ASN A 125 -17.48 22.83 24.09
CA ASN A 125 -18.02 23.90 23.23
C ASN A 125 -19.51 24.22 23.44
N LYS A 126 -20.02 24.04 24.65
CA LYS A 126 -21.32 24.61 25.07
C LYS A 126 -21.14 25.66 26.17
N LYS A 127 -20.47 26.77 25.86
CA LYS A 127 -20.67 28.03 26.61
C LYS A 127 -21.26 29.10 25.69
N SER A 128 -22.50 29.42 26.02
CA SER A 128 -23.40 30.37 25.38
C SER A 128 -22.75 31.74 25.11
N PHE A 129 -22.68 32.14 23.84
CA PHE A 129 -22.31 33.50 23.43
C PHE A 129 -23.48 34.50 23.40
N PHE A 130 -24.67 34.14 23.90
CA PHE A 130 -25.79 35.08 24.02
C PHE A 130 -25.75 35.83 25.35
N LYS A 131 -24.93 36.89 25.42
CA LYS A 131 -25.12 37.96 26.42
C LYS A 131 -25.78 39.16 25.75
N ARG A 132 -27.10 39.26 25.96
CA ARG A 132 -27.97 40.36 25.54
C ARG A 132 -27.39 41.70 25.98
N LYS A 133 -27.25 42.62 25.02
CA LYS A 133 -27.08 44.05 25.22
C LYS A 133 -28.42 44.63 25.67
N ARG A 134 -28.50 45.26 26.85
CA ARG A 134 -29.59 46.19 27.18
C ARG A 134 -29.20 47.15 28.31
N ARG A 135 -29.12 48.42 27.89
CA ARG A 135 -29.26 49.72 28.58
C ARG A 135 -28.72 49.86 30.00
#